data_AF-A0A2E4CEY7-F1
#
_entry.id   AF-A0A2E4CEY7-F1
#
_cell.length_a   1.000
_cell.length_b   1.000
_cell.length_c   1.000
_cell.angle_alpha   90.00
_cell.angle_beta   90.00
_cell.angle_gamma   90.00
#
_symmetry.space_group_name_H-M   'P 1'
#
loop_
_entity.id
_entity.type
_entity.pdbx_description
1 polymer ?
#
loop_
_entity_poly.entity_id
_entity_poly.type
_entity_poly.pdbx_seq_one_letter_code
_entity_poly.pdbx_strand_id
1 'polypeptide(L)'
;FDGSLNMIAQIPLDARWLGRDIQQLAGQVVTLPIDGSISRPSLDSSSFRQIAAQLGTQAIQSTAENYLQQQLNKGLDKIFRW
;
A
#
# COMPACT_ATOMS: atom_id res chain seq x y z
N PHE A 1 -21.20 14.24 -26.37
CA PHE A 1 -20.08 14.62 -25.50
C PHE A 1 -19.94 13.54 -24.44
N ASP A 2 -18.79 12.88 -24.38
CA ASP A 2 -18.47 11.98 -23.27
C ASP A 2 -17.97 12.86 -22.11
N GLY A 3 -18.62 12.77 -20.95
CA GLY A 3 -18.28 13.61 -19.80
C GLY A 3 -17.00 13.11 -19.14
N SER A 4 -16.19 14.03 -18.61
CA SER A 4 -15.09 13.66 -17.72
C SER A 4 -15.66 13.18 -16.38
N LEU A 5 -15.07 12.11 -15.86
CA LEU A 5 -15.42 11.54 -14.57
C LEU A 5 -14.28 11.84 -13.61
N ASN A 6 -14.62 12.40 -12.45
CA ASN A 6 -13.69 12.58 -11.35
C ASN A 6 -14.44 12.22 -10.06
N MET A 7 -14.19 11.01 -9.57
CA MET A 7 -14.81 10.46 -8.38
C MET A 7 -13.76 10.03 -7.37
N ILE A 8 -14.15 10.04 -6.11
CA ILE A 8 -13.33 9.55 -5.03
C ILE A 8 -14.10 8.44 -4.32
N ALA A 9 -13.60 7.22 -4.41
CA ALA A 9 -14.12 6.08 -3.67
C ALA A 9 -13.42 5.97 -2.32
N GLN A 10 -14.19 5.77 -1.26
CA GLN A 10 -13.69 5.51 0.08
C GLN A 10 -13.93 4.04 0.41
N ILE A 11 -12.84 3.28 0.56
CA ILE A 11 -12.90 1.84 0.79
C ILE A 11 -12.27 1.56 2.16
N PRO A 12 -13.04 1.07 3.15
CA PRO A 12 -12.49 0.67 4.43
C PRO A 12 -11.67 -0.62 4.28
N LEU A 13 -10.46 -0.62 4.83
CA LEU A 13 -9.62 -1.79 5.03
C LEU A 13 -10.31 -2.80 5.94
N ASP A 14 -11.10 -3.70 5.38
CA ASP A 14 -11.50 -4.95 6.03
C ASP A 14 -10.27 -5.81 6.48
N ALA A 15 -10.39 -6.69 7.46
CA ALA A 15 -9.28 -7.58 7.83
C ALA A 15 -9.15 -8.79 6.87
N ARG A 16 -10.20 -9.11 6.10
CA ARG A 16 -10.29 -10.34 5.28
C ARG A 16 -9.39 -10.36 4.03
N TRP A 17 -9.12 -9.18 3.48
CA TRP A 17 -8.18 -8.92 2.36
C TRP A 17 -6.77 -8.54 2.82
N LEU A 18 -6.59 -8.27 4.11
CA LEU A 18 -5.31 -7.87 4.69
C LEU A 18 -4.51 -9.09 5.18
N GLY A 19 -3.23 -9.16 4.82
CA GLY A 19 -2.30 -10.15 5.37
C GLY A 19 -2.02 -9.93 6.86
N ARG A 20 -1.50 -10.96 7.55
CA ARG A 20 -1.21 -10.95 8.99
C ARG A 20 -0.38 -9.72 9.42
N ASP A 21 0.56 -9.30 8.58
CA ASP A 21 1.50 -8.20 8.84
C ASP A 21 0.85 -6.80 8.78
N ILE A 22 -0.35 -6.69 8.19
CA ILE A 22 -1.06 -5.42 7.99
C ILE A 22 -2.46 -5.41 8.63
N GLN A 23 -2.79 -6.39 9.47
CA GLN A 23 -4.12 -6.47 10.11
C GLN A 23 -4.47 -5.28 11.00
N GLN A 24 -3.46 -4.61 11.56
CA GLN A 24 -3.58 -3.35 12.28
C GLN A 24 -4.09 -2.17 11.42
N LEU A 25 -3.99 -2.28 10.10
CA LEU A 25 -4.53 -1.31 9.16
C LEU A 25 -6.03 -1.54 8.94
N ALA A 26 -6.58 -2.63 9.48
CA ALA A 26 -8.01 -2.88 9.39
C ALA A 26 -8.80 -1.74 10.05
N GLY A 27 -9.88 -1.31 9.39
CA GLY A 27 -10.69 -0.15 9.76
C GLY A 27 -10.19 1.17 9.18
N GLN A 28 -8.95 1.27 8.68
CA GLN A 28 -8.49 2.47 8.00
C GLN A 28 -9.21 2.64 6.65
N VAL A 29 -9.56 3.87 6.29
CA VAL A 29 -10.22 4.15 5.02
C VAL A 29 -9.17 4.57 3.99
N VAL A 30 -9.15 3.88 2.86
CA VAL A 30 -8.29 4.23 1.73
C VAL A 30 -9.12 4.92 0.67
N THR A 31 -8.54 5.98 0.13
CA THR A 31 -9.17 6.85 -0.84
C THR A 31 -8.67 6.50 -2.24
N LEU A 32 -9.52 5.95 -3.09
CA LEU A 32 -9.20 5.64 -4.49
C LEU A 32 -9.80 6.72 -5.40
N PRO A 33 -8.97 7.56 -6.05
CA PRO A 33 -9.45 8.43 -7.11
C PRO A 33 -9.77 7.60 -8.36
N ILE A 34 -10.91 7.87 -8.97
CA ILE A 34 -11.38 7.30 -10.23
C ILE A 34 -11.52 8.47 -11.21
N ASP A 35 -10.76 8.43 -12.28
CA ASP A 35 -10.70 9.44 -13.33
C ASP A 35 -11.19 8.88 -14.68
N GLY A 36 -11.00 9.61 -15.77
CA GLY A 36 -11.32 9.17 -17.12
C GLY A 36 -12.65 9.71 -17.63
N SER A 37 -13.38 8.91 -18.40
CA SER A 37 -14.68 9.29 -18.94
C SER A 37 -15.81 8.43 -18.36
N ILE A 38 -17.05 8.91 -18.42
CA ILE A 38 -18.21 8.13 -17.97
C ILE A 38 -18.30 6.78 -18.70
N SER A 39 -17.92 6.77 -19.99
CA SER A 39 -17.90 5.57 -20.83
C SER A 39 -16.70 4.65 -20.54
N ARG A 40 -15.61 5.20 -19.99
CA ARG A 40 -14.34 4.51 -19.72
C ARG A 40 -13.71 5.06 -18.44
N PRO A 41 -14.23 4.67 -17.27
CA PRO A 41 -13.60 5.02 -16.00
C PRO A 41 -12.20 4.38 -15.94
N SER A 42 -11.19 5.15 -15.56
CA SER A 42 -9.83 4.70 -15.31
C SER A 42 -9.44 4.89 -13.86
N LEU A 43 -8.69 3.93 -13.33
CA LEU A 43 -7.97 4.08 -12.08
C LEU A 43 -6.53 4.45 -12.44
N ASP A 44 -6.09 5.64 -12.08
CA ASP A 44 -4.70 6.01 -12.27
C ASP A 44 -3.75 5.09 -11.46
N SER A 45 -2.93 4.35 -12.20
CA SER A 45 -1.88 3.48 -11.68
C SER A 45 -0.89 4.19 -10.74
N SER A 46 -0.72 5.51 -10.87
CA SER A 46 0.15 6.30 -10.01
C SER A 46 -0.45 6.44 -8.60
N SER A 47 -1.75 6.72 -8.53
CA SER A 47 -2.53 6.81 -7.30
C SER A 47 -2.57 5.48 -6.56
N PHE A 48 -2.78 4.38 -7.29
CA PHE A 48 -2.74 3.03 -6.70
C PHE A 48 -1.37 2.68 -6.12
N ARG A 49 -0.27 3.02 -6.81
CA ARG A 49 1.10 2.79 -6.31
C ARG A 49 1.39 3.58 -5.04
N GLN A 50 0.91 4.82 -4.95
CA GLN A 50 1.07 5.65 -3.75
C GLN A 50 0.32 5.07 -2.55
N ILE A 51 -0.90 4.58 -2.76
CA ILE A 51 -1.67 3.85 -1.75
C ILE A 51 -0.92 2.60 -1.30
N ALA A 52 -0.48 1.77 -2.26
CA ALA A 52 0.25 0.54 -1.95
C ALA A 52 1.56 0.82 -1.20
N ALA A 53 2.28 1.90 -1.56
CA ALA A 53 3.46 2.34 -0.85
C ALA A 53 3.14 2.78 0.59
N GLN A 54 2.05 3.52 0.81
CA GLN A 54 1.63 3.93 2.16
C GLN A 54 1.22 2.73 3.03
N LEU A 55 0.50 1.76 2.46
CA LEU A 55 0.14 0.54 3.17
C LEU A 55 1.38 -0.32 3.46
N GLY A 56 2.31 -0.41 2.51
CA GLY A 56 3.58 -1.11 2.67
C GLY A 56 4.51 -0.48 3.70
N THR A 57 4.60 0.86 3.77
CA THR A 57 5.39 1.53 4.80
C THR A 57 4.77 1.37 6.19
N GLN A 58 3.45 1.43 6.31
CA GLN A 58 2.77 1.18 7.59
C GLN A 58 2.89 -0.30 8.03
N ALA A 59 2.93 -1.25 7.08
CA ALA A 59 3.23 -2.67 7.37
C ALA A 59 4.60 -2.85 8.03
N ILE A 60 5.60 -2.13 7.52
CA ILE A 60 6.99 -2.25 7.98
C ILE A 60 7.15 -1.63 9.38
N GLN A 61 6.44 -0.53 9.67
CA GLN A 61 6.57 0.18 10.95
C GLN A 61 6.15 -0.63 12.18
N SER A 62 5.30 -1.65 12.04
CA SER A 62 4.74 -2.30 13.24
C SER A 62 5.21 -3.73 13.50
N THR A 63 6.15 -4.25 12.72
CA THR A 63 6.72 -5.58 13.01
C THR A 63 8.24 -5.64 12.88
N ALA A 64 8.90 -4.59 12.40
CA ALA A 64 10.15 -4.85 11.69
C ALA A 64 11.37 -4.02 12.06
N GLU A 65 11.35 -3.14 13.06
CA GLU A 65 12.59 -2.40 13.37
C GLU A 65 13.65 -3.30 14.02
N ASN A 66 13.31 -4.14 15.00
CA ASN A 66 14.34 -4.97 15.66
C ASN A 66 14.68 -6.27 14.92
N TYR A 67 13.72 -6.87 14.21
CA TYR A 67 13.95 -8.16 13.54
C TYR A 67 14.60 -8.01 12.15
N LEU A 68 14.17 -7.04 11.34
CA LEU A 68 14.82 -6.79 10.04
C LEU A 68 16.21 -6.18 10.22
N GLN A 69 16.43 -5.25 11.16
CA GLN A 69 17.77 -4.70 11.38
C GLN A 69 18.78 -5.78 11.77
N GLN A 70 18.42 -6.70 12.66
CA GLN A 70 19.32 -7.79 13.06
C GLN A 70 19.60 -8.76 11.92
N GLN A 71 18.60 -9.06 11.08
CA GLN A 71 18.79 -9.95 9.93
C GLN A 71 19.54 -9.28 8.78
N LEU A 72 19.31 -8.00 8.53
CA LEU A 72 20.04 -7.21 7.55
C LEU A 72 21.50 -7.06 7.97
N ASN A 73 21.80 -6.72 9.22
CA ASN A 73 23.20 -6.66 9.68
C ASN A 73 23.91 -8.01 9.53
N LYS A 74 23.25 -9.12 9.88
CA LYS A 74 23.84 -10.47 9.72
C LYS A 74 24.01 -10.89 8.26
N GLY A 75 23.06 -10.52 7.40
CA GLY A 75 23.12 -10.81 5.97
C GLY A 75 24.21 -10.01 5.26
N LEU A 76 24.31 -8.71 5.58
CA LEU A 76 25.31 -7.81 5.01
C LEU A 76 26.73 -8.17 5.49
N ASP A 77 26.93 -8.49 6.78
CA ASP A 77 28.24 -8.91 7.31
C ASP A 77 28.77 -10.16 6.59
N LYS A 78 27.88 -11.08 6.20
CA LYS A 78 28.24 -12.30 5.47
C LYS A 78 28.61 -12.04 4.00
N ILE A 79 28.09 -10.96 3.41
CA ILE A 79 28.35 -10.57 2.02
C ILE A 79 29.64 -9.74 1.92
N PHE A 80 29.89 -8.84 2.88
CA PHE A 80 31.08 -7.97 2.91
C PHE A 80 32.33 -8.65 3.48
N ARG A 81 32.23 -9.90 3.93
CA ARG A 81 33.35 -10.71 4.42
C ARG A 81 33.89 -11.70 3.39
N TRP A 82 33.77 -11.35 2.11
CA TRP A 82 34.51 -11.97 1.00
C TRP A 82 35.73 -11.12 0.64
#